data_AF-A0A7X6WEZ6-F1
#
_entry.id   AF-A0A7X6WEZ6-F1
#
_cell.length_a   1.000
_cell.length_b   1.000
_cell.length_c   1.000
_cell.angle_alpha   90.00
_cell.angle_beta   90.00
_cell.angle_gamma   90.00
#
_symmetry.space_group_name_H-M   'P 1'
#
loop_
_entity.id
_entity.type
_entity.pdbx_description
1 polymer ?
#
loop_
_entity_poly.entity_id
_entity_poly.type
_entity_poly.pdbx_seq_one_letter_code
_entity_poly.pdbx_strand_id
1 'polypeptide(L)'
;MKNNIKGEKVKLWTRQDIRSLDELKENGVIRISQTHLREKFGDISDYILQLYNWFNEEADKIIPKPKGVQYPIWCSISEDNMLRPTPDTVVYVLEVEKSKIIYFDGTKWDYVLNHLYIPKDKEDEENYKKELEAKGFKHGFSFIDKKVAHFYPAERKKVIDSWIRIFEIDDWNIFKVQANIWEIKEDMIKEIIYYKG
;
A
#
# COMPACT_ATOMS: atom_id res chain seq x y z
N MET A 1 31.07 8.42 -23.66
CA MET A 1 31.14 7.80 -22.32
C MET A 1 29.83 8.09 -21.61
N LYS A 2 28.95 7.10 -21.45
CA LYS A 2 27.68 7.30 -20.73
C LYS A 2 27.99 7.15 -19.24
N ASN A 3 27.99 8.26 -18.51
CA ASN A 3 28.08 8.25 -17.05
C ASN A 3 26.88 7.48 -16.50
N ASN A 4 27.16 6.25 -16.07
CA ASN A 4 26.20 5.38 -15.43
C ASN A 4 26.12 5.82 -13.96
N ILE A 5 25.35 6.88 -13.68
CA ILE A 5 24.98 7.23 -12.31
C ILE A 5 24.01 6.13 -11.89
N LYS A 6 24.55 5.04 -11.34
CA LYS A 6 23.76 3.97 -10.75
C LYS A 6 23.00 4.62 -9.59
N GLY A 7 21.69 4.79 -9.74
CA GLY A 7 20.84 5.39 -8.72
C GLY A 7 20.99 4.64 -7.39
N GLU A 8 20.85 5.36 -6.28
CA GLU A 8 20.90 4.76 -4.96
C GLU A 8 19.85 3.64 -4.86
N LYS A 9 20.31 2.44 -4.49
CA LYS A 9 19.43 1.28 -4.32
C LYS A 9 19.26 0.95 -2.84
N VAL A 10 18.09 0.42 -2.50
CA VAL A 10 17.75 -0.02 -1.15
C VAL A 10 17.22 -1.44 -1.17
N LYS A 11 17.29 -2.11 -0.02
CA LYS A 11 16.70 -3.43 0.15
C LYS A 11 15.22 -3.33 0.51
N LEU A 12 14.41 -4.20 -0.09
CA LEU A 12 13.00 -4.37 0.20
C LEU A 12 12.68 -5.86 0.34
N TRP A 13 11.66 -6.18 1.14
CA TRP A 13 11.20 -7.55 1.34
C TRP A 13 9.73 -7.66 1.01
N THR A 14 9.34 -8.69 0.27
CA THR A 14 7.93 -8.90 -0.05
C THR A 14 7.59 -10.38 -0.07
N ARG A 15 6.52 -10.75 0.64
CA ARG A 15 6.00 -12.11 0.67
C ARG A 15 4.98 -12.29 -0.44
N GLN A 16 5.20 -13.27 -1.29
CA GLN A 16 4.36 -13.59 -2.44
C GLN A 16 3.94 -15.06 -2.39
N ASP A 17 2.86 -15.37 -3.08
CA ASP A 17 2.44 -16.75 -3.34
C ASP A 17 3.54 -17.50 -4.10
N ILE A 18 3.73 -18.78 -3.81
CA ILE A 18 4.75 -19.63 -4.46
C ILE A 18 4.60 -19.66 -5.99
N ARG A 19 3.38 -19.50 -6.53
CA ARG A 19 3.08 -19.41 -7.98
C ARG A 19 3.80 -18.24 -8.66
N SER A 20 4.19 -17.21 -7.91
CA SER A 20 4.97 -16.08 -8.45
C SER A 20 6.34 -16.49 -9.00
N LEU A 21 6.89 -17.64 -8.59
CA LEU A 21 8.13 -18.18 -9.17
C LEU A 21 7.91 -18.61 -10.62
N ASP A 22 6.77 -19.23 -10.90
CA ASP A 22 6.41 -19.64 -12.26
C ASP A 22 6.11 -18.40 -13.11
N GLU A 23 5.40 -17.41 -12.57
CA GLU A 23 5.18 -16.13 -13.26
C GLU A 23 6.50 -15.43 -13.63
N LEU A 24 7.45 -15.40 -12.69
CA LEU A 24 8.78 -14.83 -12.93
C LEU A 24 9.50 -15.58 -14.04
N LYS A 25 9.49 -16.92 -14.00
CA LYS A 25 10.16 -17.76 -15.00
C LYS A 25 9.54 -17.63 -16.40
N GLU A 26 8.22 -17.55 -16.48
CA GLU A 26 7.49 -17.50 -17.76
C GLU A 26 7.51 -16.10 -18.38
N ASN A 27 7.34 -15.06 -17.56
CA ASN A 27 7.14 -13.69 -18.03
C ASN A 27 8.34 -12.77 -17.81
N GLY A 28 9.34 -13.20 -17.04
CA GLY A 28 10.48 -12.37 -16.59
C GLY A 28 10.09 -11.28 -15.59
N VAL A 29 8.83 -11.26 -15.13
CA VAL A 29 8.28 -10.22 -14.28
C VAL A 29 7.11 -10.75 -13.43
N ILE A 30 7.05 -10.34 -12.17
CA ILE A 30 5.92 -10.61 -11.27
C ILE A 30 5.06 -9.35 -11.20
N ARG A 31 3.74 -9.51 -11.33
CA ARG A 31 2.74 -8.43 -11.26
C ARG A 31 1.51 -8.89 -10.49
N ILE A 32 0.98 -8.03 -9.63
CA ILE A 32 -0.27 -8.33 -8.93
C ILE A 32 -1.45 -8.09 -9.85
N SER A 33 -2.28 -9.12 -9.98
CA SER A 33 -3.54 -9.09 -10.73
C SER A 33 -4.73 -8.96 -9.78
N GLN A 34 -5.88 -8.56 -10.32
CA GLN A 34 -7.12 -8.54 -9.55
C GLN A 34 -7.48 -9.92 -8.98
N THR A 35 -7.20 -11.01 -9.73
CA THR A 35 -7.45 -12.39 -9.27
C THR A 35 -6.69 -12.69 -7.99
N HIS A 36 -5.40 -12.30 -7.91
CA HIS A 36 -4.60 -12.47 -6.69
C HIS A 36 -5.24 -11.79 -5.47
N LEU A 37 -5.75 -10.56 -5.64
CA LEU A 37 -6.41 -9.84 -4.55
C LEU A 37 -7.74 -10.48 -4.17
N ARG A 38 -8.52 -10.96 -5.14
CA ARG A 38 -9.78 -11.66 -4.88
C ARG A 38 -9.58 -12.96 -4.13
N GLU A 39 -8.59 -13.76 -4.52
CA GLU A 39 -8.22 -14.99 -3.79
C GLU A 39 -7.76 -14.68 -2.37
N LYS A 40 -6.94 -13.64 -2.19
CA LYS A 40 -6.40 -13.24 -0.88
C LYS A 40 -7.47 -12.72 0.09
N PHE A 41 -8.44 -11.94 -0.40
CA PHE A 41 -9.40 -11.23 0.44
C PHE A 41 -10.81 -11.85 0.44
N GLY A 42 -11.10 -12.81 -0.43
CA GLY A 42 -12.37 -13.54 -0.45
C GLY A 42 -13.59 -12.62 -0.47
N ASP A 43 -14.47 -12.80 0.52
CA ASP A 43 -15.76 -12.10 0.64
C ASP A 43 -15.64 -10.58 0.76
N ILE A 44 -14.50 -10.07 1.27
CA ILE A 44 -14.27 -8.61 1.41
C ILE A 44 -13.53 -8.02 0.20
N SER A 45 -13.28 -8.80 -0.84
CA SER A 45 -12.46 -8.38 -1.98
C SER A 45 -13.00 -7.13 -2.68
N ASP A 46 -14.31 -7.02 -2.93
CA ASP A 46 -14.88 -5.84 -3.61
C ASP A 46 -14.69 -4.54 -2.82
N TYR A 47 -14.68 -4.62 -1.48
CA TYR A 47 -14.38 -3.48 -0.61
C TYR A 47 -12.91 -3.10 -0.70
N ILE A 48 -12.01 -4.07 -0.57
CA ILE A 48 -10.56 -3.85 -0.63
C ILE A 48 -10.13 -3.34 -2.01
N LEU A 49 -10.68 -3.88 -3.09
CA LEU A 49 -10.37 -3.46 -4.45
C LEU A 49 -10.69 -1.99 -4.69
N GLN A 50 -11.77 -1.44 -4.11
CA GLN A 50 -12.08 -0.01 -4.22
C GLN A 50 -11.00 0.86 -3.58
N LEU A 51 -10.53 0.47 -2.38
CA LEU A 51 -9.46 1.19 -1.68
C LEU A 51 -8.13 1.09 -2.41
N TYR A 52 -7.81 -0.08 -2.95
CA TYR A 52 -6.60 -0.30 -3.74
C TYR A 52 -6.66 0.45 -5.07
N ASN A 53 -7.83 0.56 -5.72
CA ASN A 53 -7.97 1.38 -6.92
C ASN A 53 -7.68 2.85 -6.64
N TRP A 54 -8.21 3.40 -5.53
CA TRP A 54 -7.85 4.75 -5.10
C TRP A 54 -6.35 4.88 -4.85
N PHE A 55 -5.74 3.95 -4.11
CA PHE A 55 -4.30 3.97 -3.86
C PHE A 55 -3.50 3.96 -5.16
N ASN A 56 -3.90 3.10 -6.11
CA ASN A 56 -3.22 2.97 -7.40
C ASN A 56 -3.29 4.26 -8.22
N GLU A 57 -4.44 4.95 -8.22
CA GLU A 57 -4.61 6.22 -8.93
C GLU A 57 -3.71 7.31 -8.35
N GLU A 58 -3.56 7.38 -7.04
CA GLU A 58 -2.66 8.35 -6.40
C GLU A 58 -1.18 7.96 -6.56
N ALA A 59 -0.85 6.68 -6.41
CA ALA A 59 0.49 6.16 -6.59
C ALA A 59 1.02 6.37 -8.03
N ASP A 60 0.16 6.22 -9.04
CA ASP A 60 0.47 6.43 -10.46
C ASP A 60 0.86 7.89 -10.78
N LYS A 61 0.35 8.86 -9.99
CA LYS A 61 0.75 10.26 -10.10
C LYS A 61 2.15 10.53 -9.54
N ILE A 62 2.62 9.70 -8.59
CA ILE A 62 3.94 9.82 -7.97
C ILE A 62 4.99 9.13 -8.83
N ILE A 63 4.77 7.85 -9.15
CA ILE A 63 5.61 7.06 -10.05
C ILE A 63 4.67 6.40 -11.07
N PRO A 64 4.73 6.77 -12.36
CA PRO A 64 3.85 6.22 -13.37
C PRO A 64 3.95 4.69 -13.47
N LYS A 65 2.80 4.02 -13.44
CA LYS A 65 2.71 2.57 -13.54
C LYS A 65 3.03 2.11 -14.96
N PRO A 66 3.84 1.06 -15.13
CA PRO A 66 4.05 0.43 -16.44
C PRO A 66 2.74 -0.10 -17.04
N LYS A 67 2.68 -0.13 -18.38
CA LYS A 67 1.54 -0.69 -19.10
C LYS A 67 1.28 -2.14 -18.68
N GLY A 68 0.01 -2.44 -18.34
CA GLY A 68 -0.44 -3.77 -17.96
C GLY A 68 -0.29 -4.10 -16.47
N VAL A 69 0.28 -3.20 -15.67
CA VAL A 69 0.25 -3.34 -14.20
C VAL A 69 -1.13 -2.93 -13.68
N GLN A 70 -1.74 -3.79 -12.87
CA GLN A 70 -3.04 -3.53 -12.25
C GLN A 70 -2.90 -3.00 -10.83
N TYR A 71 -2.05 -3.62 -10.01
CA TYR A 71 -1.82 -3.25 -8.62
C TYR A 71 -0.32 -3.29 -8.27
N PRO A 72 0.14 -2.47 -7.32
CA PRO A 72 1.51 -2.48 -6.85
C PRO A 72 1.76 -3.70 -5.95
N ILE A 73 3.05 -3.98 -5.76
CA ILE A 73 3.58 -4.98 -4.85
C ILE A 73 4.01 -4.29 -3.57
N TRP A 74 3.35 -4.68 -2.47
CA TRP A 74 3.64 -4.22 -1.14
C TRP A 74 4.96 -4.79 -0.62
N CYS A 75 5.78 -3.94 -0.02
CA CYS A 75 7.12 -4.24 0.44
C CYS A 75 7.33 -3.71 1.86
N SER A 76 8.03 -4.51 2.67
CA SER A 76 8.62 -4.07 3.94
C SER A 76 9.97 -3.41 3.68
N ILE A 77 10.28 -2.36 4.43
CA ILE A 77 11.57 -1.64 4.32
C ILE A 77 12.66 -2.18 5.25
N SER A 78 12.35 -3.21 6.04
CA SER A 78 13.23 -3.83 7.02
C SER A 78 13.02 -5.33 7.06
N GLU A 79 14.11 -6.07 7.23
CA GLU A 79 14.11 -7.51 7.47
C GLU A 79 13.44 -7.86 8.81
N ASP A 80 13.60 -7.02 9.83
CA ASP A 80 13.07 -7.27 11.18
C ASP A 80 11.54 -7.20 11.20
N ASN A 81 10.95 -6.39 10.30
CA ASN A 81 9.51 -6.19 10.20
C ASN A 81 8.90 -6.79 8.91
N MET A 82 9.63 -7.67 8.22
CA MET A 82 9.08 -8.33 7.04
C MET A 82 8.08 -9.42 7.41
N LEU A 83 7.09 -9.63 6.54
CA LEU A 83 6.26 -10.83 6.60
C LEU A 83 7.13 -12.06 6.28
N ARG A 84 7.39 -12.90 7.29
CA ARG A 84 8.10 -14.17 7.11
C ARG A 84 7.30 -15.11 6.19
N PRO A 85 7.99 -15.99 5.41
CA PRO A 85 7.29 -16.95 4.58
C PRO A 85 6.42 -17.86 5.45
N THR A 86 5.23 -18.15 4.96
CA THR A 86 4.27 -19.15 5.47
C THR A 86 4.13 -20.28 4.44
N PRO A 87 3.41 -21.39 4.74
CA PRO A 87 3.10 -22.39 3.73
C PRO A 87 2.60 -21.75 2.43
N ASP A 88 3.04 -22.31 1.30
CA ASP A 88 2.71 -21.86 -0.07
C ASP A 88 3.12 -20.41 -0.42
N THR A 89 4.10 -19.85 0.31
CA THR A 89 4.65 -18.53 0.01
C THR A 89 6.17 -18.50 0.04
N VAL A 90 6.74 -17.50 -0.64
CA VAL A 90 8.16 -17.14 -0.61
C VAL A 90 8.31 -15.67 -0.24
N VAL A 91 9.48 -15.31 0.29
CA VAL A 91 9.87 -13.90 0.44
C VAL A 91 10.97 -13.58 -0.55
N TYR A 92 10.74 -12.56 -1.38
CA TYR A 92 11.78 -12.00 -2.22
C TYR A 92 12.52 -10.92 -1.44
N VAL A 93 13.85 -11.03 -1.38
CA VAL A 93 14.76 -9.96 -0.98
C VAL A 93 15.17 -9.22 -2.24
N LEU A 94 14.78 -7.96 -2.33
CA LEU A 94 14.95 -7.13 -3.52
C LEU A 94 15.98 -6.04 -3.30
N GLU A 95 16.65 -5.61 -4.36
CA GLU A 95 17.46 -4.41 -4.40
C GLU A 95 16.90 -3.46 -5.48
N VAL A 96 16.26 -2.39 -5.04
CA VAL A 96 15.43 -1.52 -5.89
C VAL A 96 15.99 -0.11 -5.88
N GLU A 97 16.03 0.54 -7.05
CA GLU A 97 16.38 1.96 -7.16
C GLU A 97 15.35 2.82 -6.42
N LYS A 98 15.80 3.75 -5.58
CA LYS A 98 14.90 4.62 -4.80
C LYS A 98 13.85 5.34 -5.66
N SER A 99 14.21 5.72 -6.90
CA SER A 99 13.30 6.38 -7.84
C SER A 99 12.16 5.51 -8.36
N LYS A 100 12.13 4.21 -8.03
CA LYS A 100 11.08 3.24 -8.40
C LYS A 100 10.20 2.84 -7.22
N ILE A 101 10.42 3.45 -6.05
CA ILE A 101 9.76 3.06 -4.80
C ILE A 101 8.81 4.17 -4.36
N ILE A 102 7.59 3.78 -4.05
CA ILE A 102 6.57 4.64 -3.47
C ILE A 102 6.49 4.30 -1.99
N TYR A 103 6.98 5.20 -1.15
CA TYR A 103 6.86 5.05 0.31
C TYR A 103 5.56 5.65 0.80
N PHE A 104 4.98 5.03 1.81
CA PHE A 104 3.79 5.53 2.50
C PHE A 104 3.79 5.05 3.96
N ASP A 105 2.98 5.71 4.78
CA ASP A 105 2.77 5.36 6.17
C ASP A 105 1.67 4.29 6.28
N GLY A 106 2.07 3.08 6.67
CA GLY A 106 1.18 1.94 6.86
C GLY A 106 0.17 2.13 8.00
N THR A 107 0.48 2.97 8.99
CA THR A 107 -0.48 3.29 10.07
C THR A 107 -1.56 4.26 9.57
N LYS A 108 -1.20 5.22 8.70
CA LYS A 108 -2.19 6.06 8.00
C LYS A 108 -2.99 5.25 6.98
N TRP A 109 -2.42 4.18 6.39
CA TRP A 109 -3.18 3.25 5.56
C TRP A 109 -4.31 2.54 6.32
N ASP A 110 -4.13 2.21 7.60
CA ASP A 110 -5.21 1.66 8.43
C ASP A 110 -6.42 2.62 8.52
N TYR A 111 -6.19 3.94 8.46
CA TYR A 111 -7.28 4.92 8.42
C TYR A 111 -8.05 4.82 7.10
N VAL A 112 -7.35 4.63 5.98
CA VAL A 112 -7.98 4.39 4.67
C VAL A 112 -8.80 3.10 4.69
N LEU A 113 -8.24 2.02 5.23
CA LEU A 113 -8.95 0.73 5.40
C LEU A 113 -10.21 0.86 6.25
N ASN A 114 -10.30 1.85 7.14
CA ASN A 114 -11.44 2.10 8.01
C ASN A 114 -12.28 3.32 7.60
N HIS A 115 -12.02 3.92 6.44
CA HIS A 115 -12.69 5.15 5.97
C HIS A 115 -12.66 6.31 6.99
N LEU A 116 -11.50 6.51 7.63
CA LEU A 116 -11.27 7.56 8.61
C LEU A 116 -10.57 8.77 7.98
N TYR A 117 -10.81 9.94 8.57
CA TYR A 117 -10.07 11.16 8.25
C TYR A 117 -8.65 11.05 8.79
N ILE A 118 -7.66 11.36 7.96
CA ILE A 118 -6.25 11.38 8.35
C ILE A 118 -5.90 12.81 8.72
N PRO A 119 -5.70 13.18 10.00
CA PRO A 119 -5.42 14.57 10.38
C PRO A 119 -4.04 15.03 9.89
N LYS A 120 -3.89 16.33 9.62
CA LYS A 120 -2.60 16.96 9.28
C LYS A 120 -1.67 17.02 10.49
N ASP A 121 -2.26 17.37 11.62
CA ASP A 121 -1.62 17.59 12.89
C ASP A 121 -2.67 17.44 14.00
N LYS A 122 -2.23 17.62 15.24
CA LYS A 122 -3.10 17.51 16.42
C LYS A 122 -4.20 18.56 16.46
N GLU A 123 -3.96 19.76 15.94
CA GLU A 123 -4.97 20.83 15.92
C GLU A 123 -6.08 20.50 14.90
N ASP A 124 -5.72 20.02 13.72
CA ASP A 124 -6.64 19.52 12.69
C ASP A 124 -7.47 18.34 13.22
N GLU A 125 -6.87 17.41 13.97
CA GLU A 125 -7.59 16.32 14.63
C GLU A 125 -8.64 16.83 15.64
N GLU A 126 -8.25 17.76 16.52
CA GLU A 126 -9.15 18.34 17.51
C GLU A 126 -10.29 19.14 16.87
N ASN A 127 -10.00 19.89 15.81
CA ASN A 127 -10.99 20.65 15.05
C ASN A 127 -11.96 19.71 14.33
N TYR A 128 -11.44 18.67 13.67
CA TYR A 128 -12.27 17.68 13.01
C TYR A 128 -13.21 16.95 13.98
N LYS A 129 -12.71 16.62 15.18
CA LYS A 129 -13.52 16.03 16.24
C LYS A 129 -14.66 16.96 16.68
N LYS A 130 -14.38 18.24 16.91
CA LYS A 130 -15.42 19.24 17.27
C LYS A 130 -16.47 19.39 16.16
N GLU A 131 -16.07 19.38 14.89
CA GLU A 131 -17.00 19.42 13.76
C GLU A 131 -17.94 18.21 13.74
N LEU A 132 -17.42 17.00 14.01
CA LEU A 132 -18.23 15.79 14.08
C LEU A 132 -19.21 15.82 15.25
N GLU A 133 -18.76 16.27 16.43
CA GLU A 133 -19.62 16.45 17.62
C GLU A 133 -20.74 17.45 17.36
N ALA A 134 -20.45 18.58 16.71
CA ALA A 134 -21.44 19.59 16.34
C ALA A 134 -22.49 19.06 15.34
N LYS A 135 -22.12 18.08 14.50
CA LYS A 135 -23.02 17.38 13.57
C LYS A 135 -23.80 16.24 14.25
N GLY A 136 -23.58 15.98 15.54
CA GLY A 136 -24.28 14.95 16.31
C GLY A 136 -23.64 13.56 16.27
N PHE A 137 -22.43 13.42 15.71
CA PHE A 137 -21.69 12.15 15.74
C PHE A 137 -20.94 12.01 17.07
N LYS A 138 -21.27 10.96 17.84
CA LYS A 138 -20.73 10.77 19.20
C LYS A 138 -19.31 10.19 19.24
N HIS A 139 -18.89 9.48 18.19
CA HIS A 139 -17.58 8.84 18.10
C HIS A 139 -17.07 8.88 16.65
N GLY A 140 -15.75 8.89 16.46
CA GLY A 140 -15.08 8.90 15.15
C GLY A 140 -15.25 7.63 14.30
N PHE A 141 -16.22 6.77 14.61
CA PHE A 141 -16.61 5.59 13.84
C PHE A 141 -18.05 5.80 13.35
N SER A 142 -18.49 5.50 12.13
CA SER A 142 -17.93 4.76 11.00
C SER A 142 -18.77 5.18 9.79
N PHE A 143 -18.16 5.77 8.76
CA PHE A 143 -18.85 6.04 7.49
C PHE A 143 -19.01 4.76 6.64
N ILE A 144 -18.78 3.57 7.21
CA ILE A 144 -18.83 2.28 6.50
C ILE A 144 -20.27 1.87 6.18
N ASP A 145 -21.27 2.34 6.93
CA ASP A 145 -22.63 2.12 6.47
C ASP A 145 -22.90 3.03 5.27
N LYS A 146 -22.95 2.45 4.07
CA LYS A 146 -23.37 3.12 2.83
C LYS A 146 -24.64 3.94 3.05
N LYS A 147 -25.50 3.52 3.99
CA LYS A 147 -26.70 4.25 4.40
C LYS A 147 -26.38 5.61 5.02
N VAL A 148 -25.36 5.74 5.86
CA VAL A 148 -24.98 7.00 6.50
C VAL A 148 -24.16 7.88 5.55
N ALA A 149 -23.22 7.29 4.80
CA ALA A 149 -22.34 8.05 3.89
C ALA A 149 -23.13 8.79 2.78
N HIS A 150 -24.26 8.24 2.32
CA HIS A 150 -25.14 8.90 1.35
C HIS A 150 -25.69 10.25 1.85
N PHE A 151 -25.94 10.37 3.15
CA PHE A 151 -26.50 11.60 3.75
C PHE A 151 -25.45 12.68 4.01
N TYR A 152 -24.14 12.38 3.92
CA TYR A 152 -23.05 13.32 4.19
C TYR A 152 -21.97 13.31 3.08
N PRO A 153 -22.32 13.67 1.82
CA PRO A 153 -21.38 13.62 0.71
C PRO A 153 -20.18 14.55 0.87
N ALA A 154 -20.36 15.73 1.49
CA ALA A 154 -19.27 16.65 1.79
C ALA A 154 -18.28 16.06 2.80
N GLU A 155 -18.78 15.34 3.81
CA GLU A 155 -17.95 14.68 4.81
C GLU A 155 -17.17 13.52 4.21
N ARG A 156 -17.84 12.69 3.40
CA ARG A 156 -17.18 11.63 2.64
C ARG A 156 -16.05 12.19 1.77
N LYS A 157 -16.28 13.31 1.08
CA LYS A 157 -15.25 13.95 0.28
C LYS A 157 -14.08 14.42 1.15
N LYS A 158 -14.34 15.09 2.28
CA LYS A 158 -13.30 15.56 3.22
C LYS A 158 -12.42 14.40 3.73
N VAL A 159 -13.03 13.27 4.08
CA VAL A 159 -12.32 12.04 4.47
C VAL A 159 -11.43 11.54 3.33
N ILE A 160 -11.98 11.32 2.14
CA ILE A 160 -11.21 10.78 1.00
C ILE A 160 -10.09 11.75 0.57
N ASP A 161 -10.35 13.05 0.56
CA ASP A 161 -9.35 14.07 0.24
C ASP A 161 -8.17 14.05 1.24
N SER A 162 -8.41 13.63 2.49
CA SER A 162 -7.35 13.50 3.51
C SER A 162 -6.45 12.27 3.28
N TRP A 163 -6.91 11.26 2.53
CA TRP A 163 -6.17 10.01 2.37
C TRP A 163 -4.83 10.19 1.65
N ILE A 164 -4.65 11.23 0.83
CA ILE A 164 -3.37 11.53 0.18
C ILE A 164 -2.22 11.68 1.20
N ARG A 165 -2.53 12.02 2.45
CA ARG A 165 -1.57 12.17 3.54
C ARG A 165 -0.90 10.86 3.97
N ILE A 166 -1.33 9.70 3.45
CA ILE A 166 -0.55 8.45 3.61
C ILE A 166 0.85 8.56 3.02
N PHE A 167 1.05 9.41 2.00
CA PHE A 167 2.36 9.64 1.38
C PHE A 167 3.19 10.70 2.12
N GLU A 168 2.61 11.36 3.13
CA GLU A 168 3.30 12.29 4.02
C GLU A 168 3.81 11.49 5.22
N ILE A 169 5.12 11.20 5.25
CA ILE A 169 5.73 10.39 6.32
C ILE A 169 6.44 11.34 7.29
N ASP A 170 5.81 11.59 8.44
CA ASP A 170 6.32 12.52 9.45
C ASP A 170 7.36 11.86 10.37
N ASP A 171 7.29 10.54 10.53
CA ASP A 171 8.15 9.73 11.39
C ASP A 171 8.62 8.47 10.65
N TRP A 172 9.85 8.53 10.14
CA TRP A 172 10.43 7.43 9.39
C TRP A 172 10.96 6.33 10.30
N ASN A 173 10.22 5.24 10.43
CA ASN A 173 10.68 4.05 11.14
C ASN A 173 10.15 2.75 10.52
N ILE A 174 10.78 1.63 10.89
CA ILE A 174 10.52 0.31 10.30
C ILE A 174 9.13 -0.26 10.60
N PHE A 175 8.42 0.27 11.61
CA PHE A 175 7.08 -0.18 12.00
C PHE A 175 5.97 0.56 11.28
N LYS A 176 6.21 1.83 10.92
CA LYS A 176 5.24 2.68 10.22
C LYS A 176 5.42 2.66 8.71
N VAL A 177 6.66 2.76 8.24
CA VAL A 177 6.91 2.98 6.82
C VAL A 177 6.86 1.67 6.05
N GLN A 178 6.15 1.72 4.94
CA GLN A 178 6.07 0.63 3.98
C GLN A 178 6.37 1.18 2.58
N ALA A 179 6.62 0.25 1.65
CA ALA A 179 7.01 0.57 0.29
C ALA A 179 6.10 -0.15 -0.70
N ASN A 180 5.89 0.48 -1.85
CA ASN A 180 5.24 -0.13 -3.00
C ASN A 180 6.15 0.01 -4.23
N ILE A 181 6.18 -1.05 -5.04
CA ILE A 181 6.82 -1.07 -6.36
C ILE A 181 5.80 -1.62 -7.36
N TRP A 182 5.91 -1.28 -8.64
CA TRP A 182 4.91 -1.71 -9.63
C TRP A 182 5.07 -3.17 -10.09
N GLU A 183 6.30 -3.66 -10.14
CA GLU A 183 6.64 -4.97 -10.66
C GLU A 183 7.97 -5.45 -10.06
N ILE A 184 8.16 -6.77 -9.94
CA ILE A 184 9.46 -7.38 -9.60
C ILE A 184 10.05 -7.97 -10.87
N LYS A 185 11.31 -7.64 -11.16
CA LYS A 185 12.10 -8.21 -12.25
C LYS A 185 13.23 -9.07 -11.70
N GLU A 186 13.72 -10.00 -12.51
CA GLU A 186 14.83 -10.89 -12.13
C GLU A 186 16.07 -10.13 -11.62
N ASP A 187 16.41 -9.00 -12.26
CA ASP A 187 17.59 -8.19 -11.90
C ASP A 187 17.46 -7.47 -10.54
N MET A 188 16.25 -7.40 -10.00
CA MET A 188 15.97 -6.83 -8.67
C MET A 188 16.18 -7.86 -7.57
N ILE A 189 16.07 -9.17 -7.86
CA ILE A 189 16.06 -10.22 -6.84
C ILE A 189 17.49 -10.54 -6.41
N LYS A 190 17.73 -10.50 -5.09
CA LYS A 190 19.02 -10.87 -4.48
C LYS A 190 18.97 -12.23 -3.82
N GLU A 191 17.82 -12.55 -3.23
CA GLU A 191 17.61 -13.80 -2.52
C GLU A 191 16.12 -14.13 -2.51
N ILE A 192 15.81 -15.42 -2.48
CA ILE A 192 14.46 -15.95 -2.28
C ILE A 192 14.48 -16.81 -1.02
N ILE A 193 13.70 -16.41 -0.02
CA ILE A 193 13.59 -17.11 1.25
C ILE A 193 12.34 -17.98 1.20
N TYR A 194 12.54 -19.29 1.29
CA TYR A 194 11.48 -20.29 1.28
C TYR A 194 10.97 -20.58 2.69
N TYR A 195 9.71 -21.00 2.79
CA TYR A 195 9.17 -21.56 4.02
C TYR A 195 9.95 -22.82 4.42
N LYS A 196 10.50 -22.81 5.63
CA LYS A 196 11.16 -23.94 6.27
C LYS A 196 10.27 -24.33 7.44
N GLY A 197 9.47 -25.38 7.26
CA GLY A 197 8.48 -25.82 8.24
C GLY A 197 9.03 -26.06 9.64
#